data_AF-A0ABD0R7I6-F1
#
_entry.id   AF-A0ABD0R7I6-F1
#
_cell.length_a   1.000
_cell.length_b   1.000
_cell.length_c   1.000
_cell.angle_alpha   90.00
_cell.angle_beta   90.00
_cell.angle_gamma   90.00
#
_symmetry.space_group_name_H-M   'P 1'
#
loop_
_entity.id
_entity.type
_entity.pdbx_description
1 polymer ?
#
loop_
_entity_poly.entity_id
_entity_poly.type
_entity_poly.pdbx_seq_one_letter_code
_entity_poly.pdbx_strand_id
1 'polypeptide(L)'
;RPKASVNVTITGNTTTLTCDIQPNGSTEWTFSWFKDASLVPVHTERRFTFTLDKSHTGKYSCRGETRPDQTRPDALRSDMSDAVTLTT
;
A
#
# COMPACT_ATOMS: atom_id res chain seq x y z
N ARG A 1 14.67 -8.32 -0.50
CA ARG A 1 14.30 -6.93 -0.13
C ARG A 1 13.11 -7.01 0.82
N PRO A 2 12.75 -5.95 1.57
CA PRO A 2 11.54 -5.98 2.40
C PRO A 2 10.32 -6.32 1.55
N LYS A 3 9.42 -7.15 2.05
CA LYS A 3 8.26 -7.63 1.28
C LYS A 3 7.01 -6.86 1.67
N ALA A 4 6.32 -6.29 0.69
CA ALA A 4 5.03 -5.64 0.92
C ALA A 4 3.88 -6.64 0.78
N SER A 5 2.82 -6.45 1.56
CA SER A 5 1.58 -7.22 1.48
C SER A 5 0.38 -6.30 1.64
N VAL A 6 -0.68 -6.53 0.84
CA VAL A 6 -1.94 -5.79 0.97
C VAL A 6 -2.94 -6.63 1.76
N ASN A 7 -3.48 -6.02 2.82
CA ASN A 7 -4.56 -6.57 3.63
C ASN A 7 -5.84 -5.77 3.37
N VAL A 8 -6.98 -6.46 3.25
CA VAL A 8 -8.29 -5.85 2.96
C VAL A 8 -9.21 -6.03 4.16
N THR A 9 -9.83 -4.95 4.63
CA THR A 9 -10.87 -4.96 5.66
C THR A 9 -12.11 -4.27 5.14
N ILE A 10 -13.26 -4.94 5.24
CA ILE A 10 -14.56 -4.41 4.80
C ILE A 10 -15.45 -4.23 6.03
N THR A 11 -15.95 -3.01 6.23
CA THR A 11 -16.87 -2.67 7.32
C THR A 11 -18.06 -1.94 6.73
N GLY A 12 -19.20 -2.63 6.61
CA GLY A 12 -20.37 -2.10 5.92
C GLY A 12 -20.07 -1.82 4.44
N ASN A 13 -20.25 -0.58 4.00
CA ASN A 13 -19.91 -0.14 2.64
C ASN A 13 -18.47 0.41 2.52
N THR A 14 -17.71 0.44 3.60
CA THR A 14 -16.36 1.01 3.64
C THR A 14 -15.32 -0.09 3.49
N THR A 15 -14.41 0.07 2.54
CA THR A 15 -13.24 -0.79 2.35
C THR A 15 -11.99 -0.06 2.79
N THR A 16 -11.14 -0.73 3.57
CA THR A 16 -9.81 -0.25 3.96
C THR A 16 -8.76 -1.23 3.44
N LEU A 17 -7.88 -0.74 2.57
CA LEU A 17 -6.65 -1.43 2.19
C LEU A 17 -5.54 -1.01 3.14
N THR A 18 -4.74 -1.97 3.62
CA THR A 18 -3.57 -1.72 4.47
C THR A 18 -2.34 -2.33 3.83
N CYS A 19 -1.26 -1.56 3.68
CA CYS A 19 0.01 -2.06 3.17
C CYS A 19 0.95 -2.34 4.34
N ASP A 20 1.36 -3.59 4.52
CA ASP A 20 2.32 -3.99 5.54
C ASP A 20 3.65 -4.40 4.91
N ILE A 21 4.76 -4.13 5.60
CA ILE A 21 6.12 -4.39 5.08
C ILE A 21 6.88 -5.28 6.06
N GLN A 22 7.19 -6.50 5.63
CA GLN A 22 7.92 -7.45 6.45
C GLN A 22 9.44 -7.38 6.21
N PRO A 23 10.26 -7.46 7.28
CA PRO A 23 9.85 -7.49 8.69
C PRO A 23 9.31 -6.13 9.16
N ASN A 24 8.25 -6.17 9.99
CA ASN A 24 7.68 -4.97 10.61
C ASN A 24 8.66 -4.44 11.68
N GLY A 25 9.62 -3.62 11.26
CA GLY A 25 10.54 -2.91 12.15
C GLY A 25 10.06 -1.49 12.50
N SER A 26 10.84 -0.77 13.31
CA SER A 26 10.61 0.66 13.64
C SER A 26 10.92 1.63 12.49
N THR A 27 10.97 1.13 11.25
CA THR A 27 11.30 1.93 10.08
C THR A 27 10.07 2.73 9.64
N GLU A 28 10.23 4.04 9.50
CA GLU A 28 9.20 4.88 8.91
C GLU A 28 9.17 4.67 7.39
N TRP A 29 8.08 4.08 6.92
CA TRP A 29 7.82 3.84 5.51
C TRP A 29 6.80 4.85 4.98
N THR A 30 7.06 5.33 3.78
CA THR A 30 6.04 5.96 2.93
C THR A 30 5.51 4.92 1.95
N PHE A 31 4.23 5.00 1.60
CA PHE A 31 3.57 3.99 0.80
C PHE A 31 3.18 4.55 -0.56
N SER A 32 3.19 3.70 -1.57
CA SER A 32 2.62 3.99 -2.88
C SER A 32 1.61 2.92 -3.21
N TRP A 33 0.40 3.34 -3.54
CA TRP A 33 -0.69 2.47 -3.95
C TRP A 33 -0.80 2.45 -5.47
N PHE A 34 -1.13 1.27 -6.01
CA PHE A 34 -1.33 1.07 -7.44
C PHE A 34 -2.67 0.40 -7.67
N LYS A 35 -3.48 0.94 -8.58
CA LYS A 35 -4.71 0.35 -9.09
C LYS A 35 -4.50 -0.02 -10.54
N ASP A 36 -4.70 -1.28 -10.90
CA ASP A 36 -4.54 -1.79 -12.27
C ASP A 36 -3.17 -1.40 -12.87
N ALA A 37 -2.11 -1.60 -12.08
CA ALA A 37 -0.73 -1.21 -12.36
C ALA A 37 -0.46 0.31 -12.52
N SER A 38 -1.48 1.16 -12.36
CA SER A 38 -1.35 2.61 -12.38
C SER A 38 -1.20 3.18 -10.98
N LEU A 39 -0.26 4.11 -10.79
CA LEU A 39 -0.05 4.79 -9.51
C LEU A 39 -1.31 5.56 -9.10
N VAL A 40 -1.69 5.46 -7.82
CA VAL A 40 -2.74 6.27 -7.19
C VAL A 40 -2.06 7.44 -6.48
N PRO A 41 -2.02 8.65 -7.07
CA PRO A 41 -1.14 9.73 -6.62
C PRO A 41 -1.57 10.39 -5.31
N VAL A 42 -2.83 10.23 -4.90
CA VAL A 42 -3.41 10.94 -3.74
C VAL A 42 -3.14 10.23 -2.41
N HIS A 43 -2.82 8.93 -2.43
CA HIS A 43 -2.70 8.13 -1.22
C HIS A 43 -1.26 7.67 -1.00
N THR A 44 -0.57 8.31 -0.06
CA THR A 44 0.79 7.94 0.38
C THR A 44 0.84 7.29 1.76
N GLU A 45 -0.32 7.12 2.39
CA GLU A 45 -0.46 6.55 3.73
C GLU A 45 -0.48 5.03 3.71
N ARG A 46 -0.17 4.43 4.87
CA ARG A 46 -0.24 2.98 5.09
C ARG A 46 -1.64 2.42 4.83
N ARG A 47 -2.68 3.22 5.06
CA ARG A 47 -4.08 2.82 4.92
C ARG A 47 -4.74 3.63 3.81
N PHE A 48 -5.47 2.95 2.95
CA PHE A 48 -6.29 3.57 1.90
C PHE A 48 -7.76 3.14 2.12
N THR A 49 -8.56 4.08 2.59
CA THR A 49 -9.98 3.88 2.96
C THR A 49 -10.90 4.59 1.97
N PHE A 50 -11.93 3.90 1.50
CA PHE A 50 -12.94 4.44 0.58
C PHE A 50 -14.27 3.67 0.68
N THR A 51 -15.34 4.27 0.18
CA THR A 51 -16.63 3.59 0.00
C THR A 51 -16.55 2.72 -1.26
N LEU A 52 -16.87 1.43 -1.14
CA LEU A 52 -16.79 0.51 -2.27
C LEU A 52 -17.90 0.81 -3.29
N ASP A 53 -17.50 1.23 -4.48
CA ASP A 53 -18.37 1.42 -5.64
C ASP A 53 -17.69 0.92 -6.93
N LYS A 54 -18.41 0.94 -8.06
CA LYS A 54 -17.92 0.42 -9.34
C LYS A 54 -16.60 1.04 -9.79
N SER A 55 -16.28 2.28 -9.38
CA SER A 55 -15.02 2.94 -9.74
C SER A 55 -13.81 2.35 -9.00
N HIS A 56 -14.06 1.73 -7.84
CA HIS A 56 -13.06 1.08 -7.01
C HIS A 56 -12.84 -0.40 -7.34
N THR A 57 -13.58 -0.98 -8.28
CA THR A 57 -13.28 -2.32 -8.81
C THR A 57 -11.94 -2.31 -9.55
N GLY A 58 -11.09 -3.29 -9.27
CA GLY A 58 -9.77 -3.40 -9.89
C GLY A 58 -8.76 -4.17 -9.03
N LYS A 59 -7.52 -4.25 -9.53
CA LYS A 59 -6.41 -4.90 -8.84
C LYS A 59 -5.57 -3.88 -8.07
N TYR A 60 -5.43 -4.08 -6.77
CA TYR A 60 -4.69 -3.19 -5.89
C TYR A 60 -3.39 -3.83 -5.42
N SER A 61 -2.29 -3.10 -5.53
CA SER A 61 -0.99 -3.47 -4.99
C SER A 61 -0.33 -2.28 -4.31
N CYS A 62 0.67 -2.52 -3.50
CA CYS A 62 1.40 -1.47 -2.80
C CYS A 62 2.91 -1.73 -2.78
N ARG A 63 3.66 -0.67 -2.52
CA ARG A 63 5.10 -0.72 -2.24
C ARG A 63 5.47 0.31 -1.18
N GLY A 64 6.47 0.01 -0.38
CA GLY A 64 7.07 0.92 0.58
C GLY A 64 8.37 1.55 0.11
N GLU A 65 8.57 2.80 0.50
CA GLU A 65 9.83 3.53 0.35
C GLU A 65 10.20 4.24 1.65
N THR A 66 11.46 4.13 2.07
CA THR A 66 11.97 4.91 3.22
C THR A 66 12.57 6.22 2.74
N ARG A 67 12.51 7.24 3.58
CA ARG A 67 13.30 8.45 3.35
C ARG A 67 14.74 8.25 3.83
N PRO A 68 15.73 8.82 3.14
CA PRO A 68 17.07 8.98 3.70
C PRO A 68 17.02 9.78 5.00
N ASP A 69 17.84 9.40 5.96
CA ASP A 69 18.06 10.11 7.23
C ASP A 69 19.55 10.03 7.63
N GLN A 70 19.96 10.78 8.66
CA GLN A 70 21.31 10.77 9.24
C GLN A 70 21.84 9.37 9.51
N THR A 71 20.97 8.45 9.94
CA THR A 71 21.34 7.05 10.24
C THR A 71 21.31 6.14 9.02
N ARG A 72 20.64 6.56 7.93
CA ARG A 72 20.42 5.74 6.74
C ARG A 72 20.41 6.61 5.47
N PRO A 73 21.58 6.81 4.84
CA PRO A 73 21.72 7.74 3.72
C PRO A 73 21.04 7.26 2.44
N ASP A 74 20.77 5.95 2.30
CA ASP A 74 20.12 5.37 1.12
C ASP A 74 18.65 5.05 1.35
N ALA A 75 17.79 5.49 0.43
CA ALA A 75 16.38 5.10 0.40
C ALA A 75 16.23 3.58 0.15
N LEU A 76 15.42 2.88 0.96
CA LEU A 76 15.02 1.50 0.66
C LEU A 76 13.77 1.54 -0.17
N ARG A 77 13.66 0.57 -1.07
CA ARG A 77 12.37 0.20 -1.64
C ARG A 77 12.08 -1.25 -1.30
N SER A 78 10.87 -1.50 -0.82
CA SER A 78 10.34 -2.86 -0.73
C SER A 78 10.13 -3.43 -2.14
N ASP A 79 9.97 -4.74 -2.21
CA ASP A 79 9.37 -5.35 -3.40
C ASP A 79 7.89 -4.90 -3.51
N MET A 80 7.34 -4.95 -4.72
CA MET A 80 5.90 -4.75 -4.92
C MET A 80 5.14 -5.89 -4.23
N SER A 81 4.01 -5.59 -3.61
CA SER A 81 3.13 -6.62 -3.09
C SER A 81 2.49 -7.43 -4.22
N ASP A 82 1.99 -8.61 -3.88
CA ASP A 82 0.96 -9.25 -4.69
C ASP A 82 -0.28 -8.35 -4.78
N ALA A 83 -1.04 -8.51 -5.85
CA ALA A 83 -2.23 -7.72 -6.09
C ALA A 83 -3.48 -8.40 -5.51
N VAL A 84 -4.30 -7.65 -4.78
CA VAL A 84 -5.63 -8.08 -4.36
C VAL A 84 -6.68 -7.57 -5.35
N THR A 85 -7.70 -8.38 -5.64
CA THR A 85 -8.77 -7.97 -6.56
C THR A 85 -9.98 -7.50 -5.75
N LEU A 86 -10.43 -6.28 -6.00
CA LEU A 86 -11.67 -5.75 -5.46
C LEU A 86 -12.77 -5.82 -6.51
N THR A 87 -13.94 -6.28 -6.09
CA THR A 87 -15.16 -6.38 -6.91
C THR A 87 -16.34 -5.86 -6.10
N THR A 88 -17.22 -5.11 -6.75
CA THR A 88 -18.48 -4.59 -6.18
C THR A 88 -19.64 -5.53 -6.37
#